data_AF-A0A3C1F792-F1
#
_entry.id   AF-A0A3C1F792-F1
#
_cell.length_a   1.000
_cell.length_b   1.000
_cell.length_c   1.000
_cell.angle_alpha   90.00
_cell.angle_beta   90.00
_cell.angle_gamma   90.00
#
_symmetry.space_group_name_H-M   'P 1'
#
loop_
_entity.id
_entity.type
_entity.pdbx_description
1 polymer ?
#
loop_
_entity_poly.entity_id
_entity_poly.type
_entity_poly.pdbx_seq_one_letter_code
_entity_poly.pdbx_strand_id
1 'polypeptide(L)'
;MFVEDPAAEGRKNPKLAELYRKRDPGLEARLLQNLPGVLAWLVRGCAMWQKDGLKPPPQIMASVEELRYSEDLLDQFIDARCETGGVDDWMTFKELYGHFKNWFEETVDDRKDRVTSKREYGKWLDKKGFRRENRGGQAYVYGVRVPLCGVGG
;
A
#
# COMPACT_ATOMS: atom_id res chain seq x y z
N MET A 1 20.98 13.52 -1.13
CA MET A 1 21.65 13.01 -2.35
C MET A 1 23.09 13.51 -2.36
N PHE A 2 24.07 12.65 -2.66
CA PHE A 2 25.49 13.07 -2.70
C PHE A 2 25.85 13.55 -4.11
N VAL A 3 26.36 14.78 -4.23
CA VAL A 3 26.67 15.44 -5.51
C VAL A 3 28.03 16.13 -5.44
N GLU A 4 28.67 16.37 -6.58
CA GLU A 4 29.99 17.02 -6.64
C GLU A 4 29.94 18.47 -6.14
N ASP A 5 28.91 19.23 -6.55
CA ASP A 5 28.66 20.61 -6.14
C ASP A 5 27.20 20.78 -5.67
N PRO A 6 26.95 20.69 -4.35
CA PRO A 6 25.62 20.89 -3.76
C PRO A 6 25.02 22.26 -4.04
N ALA A 7 25.85 23.30 -4.18
CA ALA A 7 25.38 24.66 -4.42
C ALA A 7 24.92 24.82 -5.87
N ALA A 8 25.65 24.26 -6.84
CA ALA A 8 25.21 24.22 -8.23
C ALA A 8 23.92 23.43 -8.40
N GLU A 9 23.80 22.28 -7.74
CA GLU A 9 22.60 21.45 -7.88
C GLU A 9 21.39 22.02 -7.13
N GLY A 10 21.63 22.70 -6.00
CA GLY A 10 20.62 23.48 -5.31
C GLY A 10 20.12 24.67 -6.14
N ARG A 11 20.97 25.34 -6.93
CA ARG A 11 20.55 26.39 -7.87
C ARG A 11 19.63 25.86 -8.97
N LYS A 12 19.89 24.65 -9.48
CA LYS A 12 19.06 23.99 -10.50
C LYS A 12 17.74 23.46 -9.93
N ASN A 13 17.75 22.97 -8.68
CA ASN A 13 16.55 22.47 -8.02
C ASN A 13 16.45 22.99 -6.56
N PRO A 14 15.91 24.21 -6.37
CA PRO A 14 15.85 24.84 -5.05
C PRO A 14 15.06 24.04 -4.00
N LYS A 15 14.06 23.26 -4.44
CA LYS A 15 13.24 22.43 -3.53
C LYS A 15 14.02 21.29 -2.88
N LEU A 16 15.12 20.85 -3.51
CA LEU A 16 15.96 19.76 -3.01
C LEU A 16 17.31 20.25 -2.46
N ALA A 17 17.54 21.57 -2.42
CA ALA A 17 18.83 22.16 -2.06
C ALA A 17 19.37 21.66 -0.72
N GLU A 18 18.50 21.56 0.30
CA GLU A 18 18.85 21.09 1.65
C GLU A 18 19.22 19.60 1.72
N LEU A 19 18.82 18.81 0.73
CA LEU A 19 19.08 17.38 0.67
C LEU A 19 20.41 17.06 -0.01
N TYR A 20 21.01 18.01 -0.74
CA TYR A 20 22.29 17.80 -1.42
C TYR A 20 23.45 17.85 -0.42
N ARG A 21 24.29 16.83 -0.45
CA ARG A 21 25.53 16.74 0.34
C ARG A 21 26.70 16.57 -0.60
N LYS A 22 27.85 17.14 -0.24
CA LYS A 22 29.05 16.99 -1.06
C LYS A 22 29.49 15.53 -1.08
N ARG A 23 29.76 14.98 -2.26
CA ARG A 23 30.30 13.65 -2.42
C ARG A 23 31.72 13.60 -1.87
N ASP A 24 32.05 12.50 -1.22
CA ASP A 24 33.38 12.24 -0.70
C ASP A 24 34.11 11.22 -1.60
N PRO A 25 35.09 11.66 -2.41
CA PRO A 25 35.79 10.77 -3.35
C PRO A 25 36.74 9.80 -2.63
N GLY A 26 37.15 10.08 -1.39
CA GLY A 26 38.04 9.23 -0.59
C GLY A 26 37.30 8.28 0.36
N LEU A 27 35.97 8.22 0.27
CA LEU A 27 35.15 7.37 1.14
C LEU A 27 35.45 5.89 0.93
N GLU A 28 35.56 5.45 -0.32
CA GLU A 28 35.81 4.04 -0.66
C GLU A 28 37.13 3.54 -0.07
N ALA A 29 38.22 4.27 -0.30
CA ALA A 29 39.53 3.92 0.25
C ALA A 29 39.53 3.83 1.79
N ARG A 30 38.84 4.75 2.47
CA ARG A 30 38.71 4.73 3.93
C ARG A 30 37.83 3.60 4.44
N LEU A 31 36.76 3.25 3.72
CA LEU A 31 35.94 2.08 4.05
C LEU A 31 36.77 0.79 3.92
N LEU A 32 37.56 0.65 2.85
CA LEU A 32 38.43 -0.51 2.64
C LEU A 32 39.51 -0.63 3.73
N GLN A 33 40.07 0.49 4.20
CA GLN A 33 41.00 0.51 5.33
C GLN A 33 40.34 0.11 6.66
N ASN A 34 39.01 0.23 6.77
CA ASN A 34 38.24 -0.04 7.99
C ASN A 34 37.32 -1.26 7.86
N LEU A 35 37.61 -2.20 6.94
CA LEU A 35 36.82 -3.43 6.76
C LEU A 35 36.59 -4.22 8.06
N PRO A 36 37.58 -4.40 8.96
CA PRO A 36 37.34 -5.08 10.23
C PRO A 36 36.31 -4.36 11.12
N GLY A 37 36.30 -3.03 11.11
CA GLY A 37 35.34 -2.22 11.87
C GLY A 37 33.93 -2.31 11.30
N VAL A 38 33.80 -2.30 9.97
CA VAL A 38 32.52 -2.52 9.28
C VAL A 38 31.98 -3.92 9.58
N LEU A 39 32.82 -4.94 9.49
CA LEU A 39 32.43 -6.32 9.81
C LEU A 39 31.99 -6.44 11.27
N ALA A 40 32.75 -5.87 12.21
CA ALA A 40 32.37 -5.87 13.62
C ALA A 40 31.02 -5.18 13.87
N TRP A 41 30.74 -4.08 13.17
CA TRP A 41 29.45 -3.40 13.24
C TRP A 41 28.30 -4.26 12.70
N LEU A 42 28.50 -4.94 11.57
CA LEU A 42 27.53 -5.87 10.99
C LEU A 42 27.26 -7.07 11.90
N VAL A 43 28.31 -7.67 12.49
CA VAL A 43 28.17 -8.80 13.43
C VAL A 43 27.39 -8.37 14.68
N ARG A 44 27.68 -7.19 15.23
CA ARG A 44 26.89 -6.63 16.35
C ARG A 44 25.43 -6.41 15.97
N GLY A 45 25.19 -5.83 14.80
CA GLY A 45 23.83 -5.65 14.27
C GLY A 45 23.08 -6.97 14.10
N CYS A 46 23.75 -8.01 13.58
CA CYS A 46 23.20 -9.35 13.44
C CYS A 46 22.85 -9.96 14.81
N ALA A 47 23.74 -9.87 15.79
CA ALA A 47 23.48 -10.36 17.14
C ALA A 47 22.31 -9.62 17.82
N MET A 48 22.21 -8.30 17.64
CA MET A 48 21.07 -7.51 18.11
C MET A 48 19.77 -7.96 17.44
N TRP A 49 19.77 -8.14 16.12
CA TRP A 49 18.60 -8.61 15.37
C TRP A 49 18.14 -10.01 15.80
N GLN A 50 19.07 -10.94 16.00
CA GLN A 50 18.72 -12.29 16.49
C GLN A 50 18.08 -12.26 17.88
N LYS A 51 18.50 -11.33 18.75
CA LYS A 51 17.96 -11.18 20.11
C LYS A 51 16.61 -10.46 20.14
N ASP A 52 16.52 -9.32 19.44
CA ASP A 52 15.44 -8.35 19.59
C ASP A 52 14.45 -8.33 18.40
N GLY A 53 14.78 -9.02 17.31
CA GLY A 53 14.06 -8.91 16.05
C GLY A 53 14.23 -7.55 15.37
N LEU A 54 13.50 -7.34 14.27
CA LEU A 54 13.34 -6.00 13.70
C LEU A 54 12.27 -5.25 14.50
N LYS A 55 12.60 -4.05 14.99
CA LYS A 55 11.67 -3.14 15.68
C LYS A 55 11.33 -1.99 14.75
N PRO A 56 10.41 -2.18 13.77
CA PRO A 56 10.07 -1.13 12.83
C PRO A 56 9.43 0.07 13.56
N PRO A 57 9.62 1.30 13.07
CA PRO A 57 9.00 2.47 13.66
C PRO A 57 7.47 2.36 13.72
N PRO A 58 6.80 2.98 14.72
CA PRO A 58 5.35 2.93 14.87
C PRO A 58 4.57 3.35 13.61
N GLN A 59 5.08 4.31 12.86
CA GLN A 59 4.47 4.77 11.61
C GLN A 59 4.38 3.66 10.56
N ILE A 60 5.41 2.79 10.48
CA ILE A 60 5.40 1.65 9.56
C ILE A 60 4.42 0.58 10.05
N MET A 61 4.38 0.32 11.36
CA MET A 61 3.42 -0.63 11.93
C MET A 61 1.97 -0.20 11.70
N ALA A 62 1.65 1.09 11.89
CA ALA A 62 0.32 1.62 11.63
C ALA A 62 -0.09 1.46 10.16
N SER A 63 0.81 1.76 9.21
CA SER A 63 0.54 1.52 7.79
C SER A 63 0.35 0.03 7.47
N VAL A 64 1.10 -0.87 8.11
CA VAL A 64 0.92 -2.32 7.91
C VAL A 64 -0.42 -2.79 8.48
N GLU A 65 -0.84 -2.28 9.63
CA GLU A 65 -2.11 -2.64 10.26
C GLU A 65 -3.32 -2.12 9.46
N GLU A 66 -3.27 -0.87 9.00
CA GLU A 66 -4.29 -0.31 8.09
C GLU A 66 -4.40 -1.13 6.81
N LEU A 67 -3.26 -1.57 6.25
CA LEU A 67 -3.24 -2.42 5.08
C LEU A 67 -3.87 -3.80 5.35
N ARG A 68 -3.54 -4.45 6.47
CA ARG A 68 -4.12 -5.74 6.85
C ARG A 68 -5.63 -5.65 7.00
N TYR A 69 -6.11 -4.67 7.76
CA TYR A 69 -7.56 -4.47 7.96
C TYR A 69 -8.29 -4.21 6.64
N SER A 70 -7.68 -3.42 5.74
CA SER A 70 -8.27 -3.16 4.42
C SER A 70 -8.33 -4.37 3.51
N GLU A 71 -7.25 -5.17 3.48
CA GLU A 71 -7.17 -6.37 2.65
C GLU A 71 -8.11 -7.44 3.19
N ASP A 72 -8.14 -7.65 4.50
CA ASP A 72 -9.01 -8.64 5.15
C ASP A 72 -10.49 -8.36 4.87
N LEU A 73 -10.95 -7.10 4.96
CA LEU A 73 -12.35 -6.77 4.71
C LEU A 73 -12.75 -6.90 3.24
N LEU A 74 -11.89 -6.46 2.32
CA LEU A 74 -12.18 -6.58 0.89
C LEU A 74 -12.21 -8.05 0.48
N ASP A 75 -11.26 -8.85 0.97
CA ASP A 75 -11.16 -10.27 0.67
C ASP A 75 -12.35 -11.05 1.23
N GLN A 76 -12.72 -10.82 2.49
CA GLN A 76 -13.91 -11.42 3.09
C GLN A 76 -15.19 -11.09 2.30
N PHE A 77 -15.33 -9.84 1.82
CA PHE A 77 -16.47 -9.46 0.99
C PHE A 77 -16.46 -10.20 -0.36
N ILE A 78 -15.31 -10.23 -1.04
CA ILE A 78 -15.18 -10.88 -2.34
C ILE A 78 -15.49 -12.37 -2.20
N ASP A 79 -14.92 -13.04 -1.21
CA ASP A 79 -15.13 -14.48 -0.99
C ASP A 79 -16.58 -14.80 -0.61
N ALA A 80 -17.23 -13.91 0.15
CA ALA A 80 -18.60 -14.15 0.63
C ALA A 80 -19.68 -13.79 -0.40
N ARG A 81 -19.44 -12.80 -1.27
CA ARG A 81 -20.49 -12.17 -2.10
C ARG A 81 -20.13 -11.98 -3.56
N CYS A 82 -18.90 -12.24 -3.98
CA CYS A 82 -18.48 -12.02 -5.35
C CYS A 82 -18.00 -13.30 -6.04
N GLU A 83 -18.23 -13.37 -7.33
CA GLU A 83 -17.57 -14.26 -8.25
C GLU A 83 -16.44 -13.48 -8.92
N THR A 84 -15.25 -14.09 -9.02
CA THR A 84 -14.07 -13.50 -9.66
C THR A 84 -13.53 -14.46 -10.73
N GLY A 85 -12.88 -13.90 -11.75
CA GLY A 85 -12.19 -14.69 -12.79
C GLY A 85 -12.90 -14.76 -14.15
N GLY A 86 -14.12 -14.23 -14.29
CA GLY A 86 -14.71 -13.98 -15.61
C GLY A 86 -14.03 -12.79 -16.29
N VAL A 87 -13.42 -13.01 -17.45
CA VAL A 87 -12.71 -11.95 -18.21
C VAL A 87 -13.67 -10.85 -18.67
N ASP A 88 -14.95 -11.21 -18.89
CA ASP A 88 -16.03 -10.32 -19.29
C ASP A 88 -16.90 -9.86 -18.11
N ASP A 89 -16.59 -10.28 -16.88
CA ASP A 89 -17.35 -9.84 -15.71
C ASP A 89 -16.99 -8.40 -15.37
N TRP A 90 -18.02 -7.59 -15.20
CA TRP A 90 -17.86 -6.21 -14.76
C TRP A 90 -19.06 -5.76 -13.93
N MET A 91 -18.79 -4.80 -13.05
CA MET A 91 -19.82 -4.06 -12.34
C MET A 91 -19.48 -2.58 -12.32
N THR A 92 -20.49 -1.72 -12.16
CA THR A 92 -20.17 -0.34 -11.84
C THR A 92 -19.59 -0.25 -10.44
N PHE A 93 -18.65 0.66 -10.23
CA PHE A 93 -18.08 0.94 -8.90
C PHE A 93 -19.18 1.30 -7.89
N LYS A 94 -20.24 1.97 -8.35
CA LYS A 94 -21.38 2.37 -7.52
C LYS A 94 -22.17 1.15 -7.01
N GLU A 95 -22.46 0.19 -7.88
CA GLU A 95 -23.16 -1.05 -7.51
C GLU A 95 -22.30 -1.90 -6.60
N LEU A 96 -21.04 -2.13 -6.96
CA LEU A 96 -20.13 -2.96 -6.18
C LEU A 96 -19.92 -2.40 -4.76
N TYR A 97 -19.73 -1.08 -4.62
CA TYR A 97 -19.65 -0.45 -3.31
C TYR A 97 -20.98 -0.51 -2.53
N GLY A 98 -22.13 -0.47 -3.22
CA GLY A 98 -23.43 -0.69 -2.59
C GLY A 98 -23.55 -2.09 -1.99
N HIS A 99 -23.13 -3.12 -2.71
CA HIS A 99 -23.09 -4.49 -2.21
C HIS A 99 -22.11 -4.65 -1.05
N PHE A 100 -20.92 -4.06 -1.14
CA PHE A 100 -19.95 -4.05 -0.04
C PHE A 100 -20.53 -3.44 1.22
N LYS A 101 -21.21 -2.29 1.09
CA LYS A 101 -21.84 -1.60 2.23
C LYS A 101 -22.92 -2.46 2.88
N ASN A 102 -23.80 -3.08 2.09
CA ASN A 102 -24.84 -3.95 2.62
C ASN A 102 -24.23 -5.16 3.33
N TRP A 103 -23.24 -5.81 2.73
CA TRP A 103 -22.53 -6.94 3.35
C TRP A 103 -21.86 -6.55 4.67
N PHE A 104 -21.23 -5.36 4.72
CA PHE A 104 -20.59 -4.86 5.93
C PHE A 104 -21.61 -4.61 7.05
N GLU A 105 -22.75 -3.97 6.71
CA GLU A 105 -23.86 -3.75 7.65
C GLU A 105 -24.45 -5.08 8.17
N GLU A 106 -24.50 -6.12 7.34
CA GLU A 106 -25.04 -7.44 7.70
C GLU A 106 -24.07 -8.32 8.49
N THR A 107 -22.76 -8.19 8.27
CA THR A 107 -21.76 -9.20 8.70
C THR A 107 -20.69 -8.65 9.64
N VAL A 108 -20.42 -7.34 9.59
CA VAL A 108 -19.27 -6.73 10.29
C VAL A 108 -19.74 -5.76 11.38
N ASP A 109 -20.49 -4.73 11.02
CA ASP A 109 -20.97 -3.68 11.94
C ASP A 109 -22.17 -2.95 11.32
N ASP A 110 -23.29 -2.87 12.05
CA ASP A 110 -24.54 -2.26 11.61
C ASP A 110 -24.51 -0.72 11.58
N ARG A 111 -23.43 -0.12 12.10
CA ARG A 111 -23.23 1.34 12.13
C ARG A 111 -22.68 1.86 10.81
N LYS A 112 -23.51 2.63 10.11
CA LYS A 112 -23.22 3.18 8.77
C LYS A 112 -22.02 4.13 8.70
N ASP A 113 -21.64 4.76 9.81
CA ASP A 113 -20.48 5.65 9.91
C ASP A 113 -19.14 4.90 10.00
N ARG A 114 -19.17 3.59 10.28
CA ARG A 114 -17.98 2.72 10.37
C ARG A 114 -17.60 2.10 9.03
N VAL A 115 -18.49 2.12 8.04
CA VAL A 115 -18.17 1.64 6.69
C VAL A 115 -17.05 2.49 6.09
N THR A 116 -16.11 1.83 5.42
CA THR A 116 -15.01 2.54 4.74
C THR A 116 -15.56 3.49 3.66
N SER A 117 -14.89 4.63 3.46
CA SER A 117 -15.29 5.60 2.44
C SER A 117 -15.12 5.03 1.02
N LYS A 118 -15.91 5.54 0.06
CA LYS A 118 -15.76 5.20 -1.38
C LYS A 118 -14.33 5.38 -1.88
N ARG A 119 -13.65 6.46 -1.45
CA ARG A 119 -12.28 6.75 -1.88
C ARG A 119 -11.33 5.64 -1.43
N GLU A 120 -11.47 5.20 -0.19
CA GLU A 120 -10.60 4.20 0.41
C GLU A 120 -10.87 2.81 -0.15
N TYR A 121 -12.14 2.43 -0.29
CA TYR A 121 -12.55 1.21 -1.01
C TYR A 121 -11.97 1.15 -2.44
N GLY A 122 -11.97 2.27 -3.15
CA GLY A 122 -11.36 2.36 -4.48
C GLY A 122 -9.86 2.06 -4.49
N LYS A 123 -9.13 2.51 -3.47
CA LYS A 123 -7.70 2.18 -3.33
C LYS A 123 -7.49 0.70 -3.02
N TRP A 124 -8.38 0.10 -2.23
CA TRP A 124 -8.30 -1.33 -1.90
C TRP A 124 -8.42 -2.18 -3.17
N LEU A 125 -9.40 -1.85 -4.03
CA LEU A 125 -9.55 -2.51 -5.33
C LEU A 125 -8.31 -2.36 -6.24
N ASP A 126 -7.75 -1.14 -6.32
CA ASP A 126 -6.54 -0.90 -7.11
C ASP A 126 -5.35 -1.72 -6.59
N LYS A 127 -5.17 -1.76 -5.26
CA LYS A 127 -4.09 -2.49 -4.60
C LYS A 127 -4.23 -4.00 -4.80
N LYS A 128 -5.46 -4.53 -4.77
CA LYS A 128 -5.75 -5.94 -5.03
C LYS A 128 -5.58 -6.34 -6.50
N GLY A 129 -5.52 -5.35 -7.41
CA GLY A 129 -5.27 -5.57 -8.84
C GLY A 129 -6.51 -5.58 -9.72
N PHE A 130 -7.67 -5.13 -9.21
CA PHE A 130 -8.86 -5.00 -10.04
C PHE A 130 -8.71 -3.85 -11.04
N ARG A 131 -8.92 -4.13 -12.32
CA ARG A 131 -8.91 -3.10 -13.36
C ARG A 131 -10.14 -2.21 -13.19
N ARG A 132 -9.92 -0.90 -13.07
CA ARG A 132 -10.97 0.11 -13.06
C ARG A 132 -10.84 1.06 -14.22
N GLU A 133 -11.94 1.35 -14.89
CA GLU A 133 -11.98 2.32 -16.00
C GLU A 133 -13.12 3.30 -15.81
N ASN A 134 -12.91 4.53 -16.29
CA ASN A 134 -13.94 5.54 -16.30
C ASN A 134 -14.45 5.72 -17.74
N ARG A 135 -15.75 5.49 -17.96
CA ARG A 135 -16.39 5.65 -19.27
C ARG A 135 -17.63 6.50 -19.11
N GLY A 136 -17.65 7.66 -19.78
CA GLY A 136 -18.79 8.59 -19.72
C GLY A 136 -19.10 9.11 -18.31
N GLY A 137 -18.10 9.22 -17.43
CA GLY A 137 -18.27 9.67 -16.04
C GLY A 137 -18.71 8.57 -15.05
N GLN A 138 -18.91 7.34 -15.53
CA GLN A 138 -19.18 6.18 -14.67
C GLN A 138 -17.92 5.31 -14.57
N ALA A 139 -17.55 4.97 -13.34
CA ALA A 139 -16.45 4.04 -13.07
C ALA A 139 -16.97 2.58 -13.11
N TYR A 140 -16.23 1.73 -13.82
CA TYR A 140 -16.44 0.30 -14.00
C TYR A 140 -15.28 -0.46 -13.37
N VAL A 141 -15.57 -1.61 -12.76
CA VAL A 141 -14.59 -2.54 -12.18
C VAL A 141 -14.74 -3.87 -12.91
N TYR A 142 -13.65 -4.41 -13.43
CA TYR A 142 -13.61 -5.63 -14.23
C TYR A 142 -13.06 -6.83 -13.44
N GLY A 143 -13.44 -8.03 -13.84
CA GLY A 143 -13.01 -9.29 -13.24
C GLY A 143 -13.74 -9.63 -11.93
N VAL A 144 -14.83 -8.92 -11.63
CA VAL A 144 -15.65 -9.12 -10.44
C VAL A 144 -17.12 -8.92 -10.76
N ARG A 145 -17.95 -9.79 -10.19
CA ARG A 145 -19.40 -9.76 -10.30
C ARG A 145 -20.02 -10.20 -8.98
N VAL A 146 -21.16 -9.63 -8.61
CA VAL A 146 -22.00 -10.14 -7.52
C VAL A 146 -23.12 -10.96 -8.19
N PRO A 147 -23.24 -12.28 -7.92
CA PRO A 147 -24.33 -13.07 -8.44
C PRO A 147 -25.66 -12.48 -7.98
N LEU A 148 -26.63 -12.41 -8.90
CA LEU A 148 -27.98 -12.01 -8.54
C LEU A 148 -28.52 -13.03 -7.53
N CYS A 149 -28.58 -12.67 -6.24
CA CYS A 149 -29.42 -13.39 -5.29
C CYS A 149 -30.82 -13.42 -5.90
N GLY A 150 -31.31 -14.62 -6.21
CA GLY A 150 -32.64 -14.80 -6.75
C GLY A 150 -33.64 -14.04 -5.90
N VAL A 151 -34.28 -13.04 -6.50
CA VAL A 151 -35.50 -12.44 -5.93
C VAL A 151 -36.53 -13.57 -5.97
N GLY A 152 -36.62 -14.31 -4.86
CA GLY A 152 -37.72 -15.24 -4.62
C GLY A 152 -39.00 -14.40 -4.59
N GLY A 153 -39.86 -14.61 -5.59
CA GLY A 153 -41.23 -14.10 -5.61
C GLY A 153 -42.13 -14.84 -4.64
#